data_AF-A0A3C1W6B8-F1
#
_entry.id   AF-A0A3C1W6B8-F1
#
_cell.length_a   1.000
_cell.length_b   1.000
_cell.length_c   1.000
_cell.angle_alpha   90.00
_cell.angle_beta   90.00
_cell.angle_gamma   90.00
#
_symmetry.space_group_name_H-M   'P 1'
#
loop_
_entity.id
_entity.type
_entity.pdbx_description
1 polymer ?
#
loop_
_entity_poly.entity_id
_entity_poly.type
_entity_poly.pdbx_seq_one_letter_code
_entity_poly.pdbx_strand_id
1 'polypeptide(L)'
;MNVRLFLFILAGIAVHPAVGSSPNVLVFLTDDQGWGDLSSSGNADLQTPHIDSLKRDGTSFDRFYVCPVCSPTRAEFLTGRHHARSGVYSTSAGG
;
A
#
# COMPACT_ATOMS: atom_id res chain seq x y z
N MET A 1 21.28 -7.09 -59.04
CA MET A 1 21.93 -7.60 -57.82
C MET A 1 21.06 -7.20 -56.62
N ASN A 2 20.13 -8.10 -56.29
CA ASN A 2 19.42 -8.33 -55.02
C ASN A 2 18.90 -7.14 -54.20
N VAL A 3 17.64 -6.78 -54.45
CA VAL A 3 16.76 -6.07 -53.51
C VAL A 3 16.39 -7.03 -52.36
N ARG A 4 16.63 -6.63 -51.11
CA ARG A 4 16.06 -7.29 -49.92
C ARG A 4 15.40 -6.24 -49.03
N LEU A 5 14.10 -6.06 -49.26
CA LEU A 5 13.19 -5.27 -48.43
C LEU A 5 12.88 -6.08 -47.16
N PHE A 6 13.45 -5.68 -46.01
CA PHE A 6 13.08 -6.24 -44.72
C PHE A 6 11.76 -5.61 -44.25
N LEU A 7 10.67 -6.38 -44.40
CA LEU A 7 9.36 -6.03 -43.85
C LEU A 7 9.35 -6.38 -42.37
N PHE A 8 9.57 -5.40 -41.48
CA PHE A 8 9.31 -5.57 -40.06
C PHE A 8 7.79 -5.56 -39.86
N ILE A 9 7.20 -6.74 -39.70
CA ILE A 9 5.83 -6.87 -39.21
C ILE A 9 5.85 -6.48 -37.73
N LEU A 10 5.59 -5.21 -37.42
CA LEU A 10 5.10 -4.82 -36.11
C LEU A 10 3.69 -5.43 -35.99
N ALA A 11 3.61 -6.65 -35.50
CA ALA A 11 2.38 -7.17 -34.96
C ALA A 11 2.08 -6.31 -33.72
N GLY A 12 1.24 -5.29 -33.91
CA GLY A 12 0.70 -4.51 -32.82
C GLY A 12 -0.01 -5.47 -31.88
N ILE A 13 0.60 -5.74 -30.73
CA ILE A 13 -0.08 -6.39 -29.62
C ILE A 13 -1.16 -5.41 -29.21
N ALA A 14 -2.38 -5.65 -29.70
CA ALA A 14 -3.56 -5.02 -29.15
C ALA A 14 -3.66 -5.50 -27.70
N VAL A 15 -3.13 -4.70 -26.77
CA VAL A 15 -3.42 -4.84 -25.35
C VAL A 15 -4.90 -4.55 -25.23
N HIS A 16 -5.72 -5.60 -25.24
CA HIS A 16 -7.10 -5.45 -24.84
C HIS A 16 -7.09 -5.03 -23.37
N PRO A 17 -7.61 -3.85 -23.01
CA PRO A 17 -7.86 -3.57 -21.61
C PRO A 17 -8.82 -4.66 -21.13
N ALA A 18 -8.44 -5.38 -20.09
CA ALA A 18 -9.34 -6.30 -19.43
C ALA A 18 -10.54 -5.49 -18.92
N VAL A 19 -11.61 -5.48 -19.71
CA VAL A 19 -12.90 -4.94 -19.29
C VAL A 19 -13.40 -5.87 -18.19
N GLY A 20 -13.51 -5.33 -16.97
CA GLY A 20 -14.42 -5.88 -15.97
C GLY A 20 -13.82 -6.62 -14.79
N SER A 21 -12.86 -6.05 -14.06
CA SER A 21 -12.78 -6.30 -12.62
C SER A 21 -12.08 -5.15 -11.91
N SER A 22 -12.85 -4.23 -11.34
CA SER A 22 -12.30 -3.37 -10.29
C SER A 22 -11.82 -4.30 -9.17
N PRO A 23 -10.54 -4.25 -8.77
CA PRO A 23 -10.07 -5.11 -7.70
C PRO A 23 -10.80 -4.76 -6.41
N ASN A 24 -11.05 -5.76 -5.57
CA ASN A 24 -11.47 -5.51 -4.21
C ASN A 24 -10.26 -4.95 -3.44
N VAL A 25 -10.49 -3.87 -2.68
CA VAL A 25 -9.47 -3.29 -1.81
C VAL A 25 -9.83 -3.64 -0.37
N LEU A 26 -8.96 -4.42 0.28
CA LEU A 26 -9.07 -4.77 1.70
C LEU A 26 -7.95 -4.10 2.47
N VAL A 27 -8.30 -3.33 3.50
CA VAL A 27 -7.35 -2.63 4.37
C VAL A 27 -7.38 -3.26 5.74
N PHE A 28 -6.22 -3.77 6.19
CA PHE A 28 -5.99 -4.08 7.60
C PHE A 28 -5.25 -2.91 8.24
N LEU A 29 -5.92 -2.18 9.13
CA LEU A 29 -5.34 -1.09 9.90
C LEU A 29 -5.28 -1.50 11.37
N THR A 30 -4.10 -1.85 11.85
CA THR A 30 -3.86 -2.25 13.24
C THR A 30 -3.78 -1.02 14.15
N ASP A 31 -4.33 -1.12 15.37
CA ASP A 31 -4.22 -0.06 16.38
C ASP A 31 -2.97 -0.27 17.22
N ASP A 32 -2.22 0.79 17.48
CA ASP A 32 -1.00 0.84 18.32
C ASP A 32 0.13 -0.15 18.00
N GLN A 33 0.11 -0.84 16.85
CA GLN A 33 1.19 -1.77 16.46
C GLN A 33 2.51 -1.03 16.20
N GLY A 34 3.53 -1.37 16.97
CA GLY A 34 4.88 -0.85 16.83
C GLY A 34 5.64 -1.50 15.67
N TRP A 35 6.66 -0.79 15.15
CA TRP A 35 7.54 -1.33 14.11
C TRP A 35 8.21 -2.64 14.53
N GLY A 36 8.63 -2.73 15.79
CA GLY A 36 9.30 -3.89 16.36
C GLY A 36 8.40 -5.07 16.72
N ASP A 37 7.08 -5.00 16.51
CA ASP A 37 6.16 -6.07 16.91
C ASP A 37 6.12 -7.23 15.88
N LEU A 38 6.58 -6.99 14.65
CA LEU A 38 6.52 -7.96 13.56
C LEU A 38 7.82 -8.77 13.45
N SER A 39 7.72 -10.08 13.23
CA SER A 39 8.90 -10.92 12.97
C SER A 39 9.67 -10.45 11.73
N SER A 40 8.95 -10.00 10.70
CA SER A 40 9.54 -9.41 9.48
C SER A 40 10.24 -8.06 9.68
N SER A 41 10.09 -7.43 10.85
CA SER A 41 10.82 -6.23 11.29
C SER A 41 11.96 -6.55 12.28
N GLY A 42 12.24 -7.83 12.53
CA GLY A 42 13.33 -8.30 13.40
C GLY A 42 12.91 -8.73 14.79
N ASN A 43 11.61 -8.83 15.10
CA ASN A 43 11.16 -9.41 16.37
C ASN A 43 11.52 -10.90 16.45
N ALA A 44 12.25 -11.31 17.48
CA ALA A 44 12.66 -12.70 17.69
C ALA A 44 11.68 -13.51 18.56
N ASP A 45 10.83 -12.83 19.34
CA ASP A 45 9.94 -13.43 20.33
C ASP A 45 8.56 -13.77 19.73
N LEU A 46 8.08 -12.94 18.80
CA LEU A 46 6.79 -13.10 18.14
C LEU A 46 6.93 -13.72 16.76
N GLN A 47 5.95 -14.55 16.39
CA GLN A 47 5.85 -15.15 15.07
C GLN A 47 4.60 -14.60 14.37
N THR A 48 4.77 -13.86 13.28
CA THR A 48 3.66 -13.27 12.51
C THR A 48 3.58 -13.82 11.09
N PRO A 49 3.49 -15.15 10.88
CA PRO A 49 3.68 -15.77 9.56
C PRO A 49 2.65 -15.31 8.51
N HIS A 50 1.42 -15.00 8.92
CA HIS A 50 0.40 -14.48 8.00
C HIS A 50 0.69 -13.04 7.55
N ILE A 51 1.17 -12.17 8.44
CA ILE A 51 1.57 -10.81 8.08
C ILE A 51 2.85 -10.84 7.23
N ASP A 52 3.80 -11.70 7.60
CA ASP A 52 5.06 -11.87 6.88
C ASP A 52 4.84 -12.36 5.45
N SER A 53 3.82 -13.20 5.22
CA SER A 53 3.44 -13.61 3.86
C SER A 53 2.99 -12.42 2.99
N LEU A 54 2.33 -11.40 3.57
CA LEU A 54 1.96 -10.19 2.83
C LEU A 54 3.17 -9.37 2.39
N LYS A 55 4.23 -9.29 3.22
CA LYS A 55 5.50 -8.64 2.85
C LYS A 55 6.22 -9.43 1.75
N ARG A 56 6.27 -10.76 1.86
CA ARG A 56 6.92 -11.63 0.89
C ARG A 56 6.23 -11.61 -0.47
N ASP A 57 4.90 -11.62 -0.48
CA ASP A 57 4.08 -11.73 -1.69
C ASP A 57 3.69 -10.35 -2.26
N GLY A 58 4.16 -9.26 -1.63
CA GLY A 58 3.77 -7.89 -1.93
C GLY A 58 4.93 -6.90 -1.89
N THR A 59 4.63 -5.68 -1.43
CA THR A 59 5.60 -4.60 -1.28
C THR A 59 5.53 -4.06 0.15
N SER A 60 6.69 -3.81 0.76
CA SER A 60 6.81 -3.20 2.08
C SER A 60 7.53 -1.86 2.04
N PHE A 61 7.21 -1.00 3.01
CA PHE A 61 7.86 0.30 3.19
C PHE A 61 8.56 0.36 4.54
N ASP A 62 9.87 0.58 4.55
CA ASP A 62 10.64 0.73 5.80
C ASP A 62 10.50 2.13 6.42
N ARG A 63 9.87 3.06 5.70
CA ARG A 63 9.67 4.46 6.11
C ARG A 63 8.24 4.89 5.83
N PHE A 64 7.33 4.44 6.70
CA PHE A 64 5.92 4.84 6.72
C PHE A 64 5.64 5.58 8.03
N TYR A 65 5.17 6.82 7.94
CA TYR A 65 5.02 7.71 9.12
C TYR A 65 3.54 8.06 9.35
N VAL A 66 3.19 8.20 10.62
CA VAL A 66 1.83 8.52 11.10
C VAL A 66 1.88 9.58 12.20
N CYS A 67 0.73 10.12 12.58
CA CYS A 67 0.63 10.96 13.78
C CYS A 67 0.82 10.09 15.06
N PRO A 68 1.31 10.66 16.17
CA PRO A 68 1.55 9.92 17.41
C PRO A 68 0.27 9.56 18.19
N VAL A 69 -0.90 9.75 17.59
CA VAL A 69 -2.22 9.53 18.20
C VAL A 69 -3.22 9.06 17.16
N CYS A 70 -4.19 8.28 17.63
CA CYS A 70 -5.05 7.46 16.78
C CYS A 70 -6.05 8.27 15.93
N SER A 71 -6.70 9.30 16.49
CA SER A 71 -7.71 10.09 15.75
C SER A 71 -7.11 10.91 14.59
N PRO A 72 -6.01 11.69 14.76
CA PRO A 72 -5.34 12.34 13.65
C PRO A 72 -4.88 11.37 12.54
N THR A 73 -4.21 10.26 12.89
CA THR A 73 -3.77 9.26 11.91
C THR A 73 -4.93 8.71 11.08
N ARG A 74 -6.06 8.37 11.72
CA ARG A 74 -7.26 7.89 11.01
C ARG A 74 -7.89 8.97 10.14
N ALA A 75 -7.89 10.23 10.58
CA ALA A 75 -8.38 11.33 9.77
C ALA A 75 -7.55 11.49 8.48
N GLU A 76 -6.22 11.39 8.56
CA GLU A 76 -5.36 11.44 7.36
C GLU A 76 -5.60 10.26 6.43
N PHE A 77 -5.70 9.05 7.00
CA PHE A 77 -5.94 7.83 6.26
C PHE A 77 -7.27 7.85 5.49
N LEU A 78 -8.37 8.25 6.13
CA LEU A 78 -9.71 8.23 5.54
C LEU A 78 -9.97 9.36 4.54
N THR A 79 -9.30 10.50 4.71
CA THR A 79 -9.56 11.70 3.90
C THR A 79 -8.48 11.99 2.85
N GLY A 80 -7.31 11.36 2.95
CA GLY A 80 -6.15 11.66 2.11
C GLY A 80 -5.61 13.08 2.31
N ARG A 81 -5.92 13.71 3.45
CA ARG A 81 -5.55 15.09 3.77
C ARG A 81 -4.92 15.16 5.14
N HIS A 82 -3.92 16.02 5.30
CA HIS A 82 -3.32 16.30 6.60
C HIS A 82 -4.39 16.62 7.65
N HIS A 83 -4.29 16.05 8.85
CA HIS A 83 -5.38 16.00 9.84
C HIS A 83 -5.94 17.39 10.20
N ALA A 84 -5.07 18.40 10.24
CA ALA A 84 -5.44 19.81 10.46
C ALA A 84 -6.46 20.35 9.44
N ARG A 85 -6.48 19.84 8.21
CA ARG A 85 -7.46 20.22 7.18
C ARG A 85 -8.85 19.62 7.41
N SER A 86 -8.94 18.68 8.34
CA SER A 86 -10.18 17.99 8.73
C SER A 86 -10.61 18.35 10.16
N GLY A 87 -9.89 19.25 10.85
CA GLY A 87 -10.23 19.70 12.20
C GLY A 87 -9.92 18.70 13.32
N VAL A 88 -9.23 17.58 13.03
CA VAL A 88 -8.95 16.54 14.02
C VAL A 88 -7.55 16.74 14.60
N TYR A 89 -7.47 17.11 15.89
CA TYR A 89 -6.19 17.47 16.54
C TYR A 89 -5.84 16.62 17.75
N SER A 90 -6.81 15.95 18.37
CA SER A 90 -6.59 15.12 19.55
C SER A 90 -7.46 13.87 19.52
N THR A 91 -7.21 12.98 20.47
CA THR A 91 -8.03 11.78 20.67
C THR A 91 -9.30 12.08 21.45
N SER A 92 -9.23 12.96 22.45
CA SER A 92 -10.27 13.16 23.47
C SER A 92 -11.21 14.33 23.20
N ALA A 93 -10.80 15.31 22.42
CA ALA A 93 -11.66 16.46 22.09
C ALA A 93 -12.55 16.23 20.86
N GLY A 94 -12.40 15.10 20.16
CA GLY A 94 -12.99 14.95 18.82
C GLY A 94 -12.47 16.03 17.86
N GLY A 95 -12.92 15.99 16.61
CA GLY A 95 -13.01 17.22 15.81
C GLY A 95 -14.32 17.92 16.13
#